data_AF-A0A396H6U2-F1
#
_entry.id   AF-A0A396H6U2-F1
#
_cell.length_a   1.000
_cell.length_b   1.000
_cell.length_c   1.000
_cell.angle_alpha   90.00
_cell.angle_beta   90.00
_cell.angle_gamma   90.00
#
_symmetry.space_group_name_H-M   'P 1'
#
loop_
_entity.id
_entity.type
_entity.pdbx_description
1 polymer ?
#
loop_
_entity_poly.entity_id
_entity_poly.type
_entity_poly.pdbx_seq_one_letter_code
_entity_poly.pdbx_strand_id
1 'polypeptide(L)'
;MFPKSLNFPALTNLQLWHFAFSAEDNDRAEPFSTFNRLNSLVLHDCTVKGAQTLSISNETLVNLTMDKNIYNLYNIDLSTPSLCKFVFTGSHYQNLSGSNASSLKHVDIYAHVVPFSEDSPYFHSAGY
;
A
#
# COMPACT_ATOMS: atom_id res chain seq x y z
N MET A 1 9.32 -12.03 -3.35
CA MET A 1 8.99 -11.00 -4.36
C MET A 1 7.63 -11.36 -4.96
N PHE A 2 6.73 -10.41 -5.16
CA PHE A 2 5.41 -10.68 -5.71
C PHE A 2 5.51 -10.92 -7.22
N PRO A 3 4.88 -11.96 -7.76
CA PRO A 3 4.92 -12.25 -9.19
C PRO A 3 4.23 -11.15 -10.00
N LYS A 4 4.79 -10.86 -11.18
CA LYS A 4 4.32 -9.77 -12.08
C LYS A 4 2.90 -9.98 -12.58
N SER A 5 2.50 -11.24 -12.73
CA SER A 5 1.15 -11.61 -13.13
C SER A 5 0.70 -12.81 -12.31
N LEU A 6 -0.52 -12.70 -11.78
CA LEU A 6 -1.27 -13.80 -11.19
C LEU A 6 -2.65 -13.77 -11.82
N ASN A 7 -3.07 -14.90 -12.39
CA ASN A 7 -4.41 -15.01 -12.95
C ASN A 7 -5.25 -15.89 -12.03
N PHE A 8 -5.94 -15.25 -11.09
CA PHE A 8 -6.89 -15.90 -10.21
C PHE A 8 -8.25 -15.20 -10.32
N PRO A 9 -9.03 -15.48 -11.38
CA PRO A 9 -10.24 -14.72 -11.71
C PRO A 9 -11.40 -14.94 -10.72
N ALA A 10 -11.26 -15.90 -9.81
CA ALA A 10 -12.21 -16.18 -8.73
C ALA A 10 -11.71 -15.74 -7.35
N LEU A 11 -10.51 -15.15 -7.26
CA LEU A 11 -9.92 -14.78 -5.97
C LEU A 11 -10.66 -13.59 -5.36
N THR A 12 -11.25 -13.82 -4.19
CA THR A 12 -12.01 -12.80 -3.45
C THR A 12 -11.26 -12.28 -2.22
N ASN A 13 -10.31 -13.05 -1.71
CA ASN A 13 -9.56 -12.70 -0.50
C ASN A 13 -8.08 -12.99 -0.76
N LEU A 14 -7.23 -12.00 -0.48
CA LEU A 14 -5.78 -12.14 -0.60
C LEU A 14 -5.13 -11.63 0.68
N GLN A 15 -4.27 -12.45 1.26
CA GLN A 15 -3.45 -12.07 2.40
C GLN A 15 -1.98 -12.34 2.03
N LEU A 16 -1.14 -11.34 2.22
CA LEU A 16 0.27 -11.39 1.86
C LEU A 16 1.12 -10.99 3.06
N TRP A 17 2.17 -11.78 3.30
CA TRP A 17 3.09 -11.61 4.42
C TRP A 17 4.51 -11.55 3.86
N HIS A 18 5.28 -10.52 4.21
CA HIS A 18 6.69 -10.39 3.83
C HIS A 18 6.94 -10.38 2.31
N PHE A 19 5.97 -9.88 1.53
CA PHE A 19 6.11 -9.75 0.07
C PHE A 19 6.76 -8.42 -0.33
N ALA A 20 7.59 -8.48 -1.36
CA ALA A 20 8.18 -7.29 -1.99
C ALA A 20 7.51 -7.03 -3.34
N PHE A 21 7.02 -5.82 -3.56
CA PHE A 21 6.46 -5.35 -4.83
C PHE A 21 7.49 -4.53 -5.59
N SER A 22 7.59 -4.71 -6.90
CA SER A 22 8.54 -3.98 -7.76
C SER A 22 7.79 -3.05 -8.70
N ALA A 23 8.30 -1.84 -8.90
CA ALA A 23 7.89 -1.02 -10.05
C ALA A 23 8.71 -1.40 -11.27
N GLU A 24 8.06 -1.42 -12.44
CA GLU A 24 8.73 -1.75 -13.70
C GLU A 24 9.27 -0.48 -14.37
N ASP A 25 8.49 0.61 -14.43
CA ASP A 25 8.86 1.79 -15.24
C ASP A 25 8.53 3.18 -14.64
N ASN A 26 7.69 3.30 -13.60
CA ASN A 26 7.04 4.58 -13.23
C ASN A 26 7.09 4.97 -11.73
N ASP A 27 8.14 4.59 -10.99
CA ASP A 27 8.29 4.84 -9.54
C ASP A 27 7.11 4.37 -8.66
N ARG A 28 6.22 3.56 -9.26
CA ARG A 28 4.93 3.16 -8.73
C ARG A 28 4.71 1.66 -8.96
N ALA A 29 4.39 0.95 -7.88
CA ALA A 29 3.98 -0.44 -7.95
C ALA A 29 2.44 -0.52 -7.93
N GLU A 30 1.86 -1.29 -8.85
CA GLU A 30 0.40 -1.51 -8.94
C GLU A 30 0.06 -3.00 -9.11
N PRO A 31 0.23 -3.81 -8.06
CA PRO A 31 0.18 -5.27 -8.17
C PRO A 31 -1.24 -5.86 -8.18
N PHE A 32 -2.29 -5.07 -7.91
CA PHE A 32 -3.64 -5.60 -7.62
C PHE A 32 -4.74 -5.21 -8.60
N SER A 33 -4.42 -4.46 -9.66
CA SER A 33 -5.42 -3.95 -10.62
C SER A 33 -6.08 -5.03 -11.45
N THR A 34 -5.43 -6.19 -11.63
CA THR A 34 -5.93 -7.29 -12.46
C THR A 34 -6.90 -8.23 -11.73
N PHE A 35 -7.04 -8.13 -10.39
CA PHE A 35 -7.95 -8.99 -9.64
C PHE A 35 -9.39 -8.45 -9.69
N ASN A 36 -10.17 -8.98 -10.64
CA ASN A 36 -11.54 -8.55 -10.94
C ASN A 36 -12.61 -8.95 -9.90
N ARG A 37 -12.28 -9.73 -8.87
CA ARG A 37 -13.22 -10.15 -7.82
C ARG A 37 -12.67 -9.97 -6.41
N LEU A 38 -11.50 -9.34 -6.27
CA LEU A 38 -10.83 -9.19 -4.99
C LEU A 38 -11.63 -8.24 -4.09
N ASN A 39 -12.20 -8.80 -3.03
CA ASN A 39 -13.04 -8.09 -2.08
C ASN A 39 -12.28 -7.68 -0.81
N SER A 40 -11.34 -8.51 -0.37
CA SER A 40 -10.54 -8.25 0.83
C SER A 40 -9.04 -8.43 0.56
N LEU A 41 -8.26 -7.44 0.96
CA LEU A 41 -6.81 -7.45 0.86
C LEU A 41 -6.19 -7.17 2.23
N VAL A 42 -5.28 -8.04 2.65
CA VAL A 42 -4.43 -7.83 3.83
C VAL A 42 -2.97 -7.85 3.40
N LEU A 43 -2.26 -6.78 3.72
CA LEU A 43 -0.82 -6.65 3.53
C LEU A 43 -0.17 -6.60 4.90
N HIS A 44 0.69 -7.57 5.20
CA HIS A 44 1.43 -7.62 6.46
C HIS A 44 2.94 -7.59 6.20
N ASP A 45 3.61 -6.57 6.72
CA ASP A 45 5.07 -6.46 6.65
C ASP A 45 5.64 -6.60 5.22
N CYS A 46 4.97 -5.96 4.25
CA CYS A 46 5.39 -5.97 2.85
C CYS A 46 6.44 -4.86 2.59
N THR A 47 7.01 -4.79 1.39
CA THR A 47 7.91 -3.69 1.00
C THR A 47 7.76 -3.35 -0.48
N VAL A 48 8.14 -2.12 -0.86
CA VAL A 48 8.24 -1.71 -2.26
C VAL A 48 9.72 -1.54 -2.64
N LYS A 49 10.12 -2.12 -3.77
CA LYS A 49 11.49 -2.06 -4.30
C LYS A 49 11.50 -1.32 -5.64
N GLY A 50 12.45 -0.42 -5.81
CA GLY A 50 12.59 0.37 -7.03
C GLY A 50 11.46 1.39 -7.24
N ALA A 51 10.72 1.72 -6.18
CA ALA A 51 9.62 2.68 -6.21
C ALA A 51 9.38 3.25 -4.81
N GLN A 52 8.75 4.43 -4.78
CA GLN A 52 8.35 5.11 -3.55
C GLN A 52 6.84 5.11 -3.33
N THR A 53 6.08 4.68 -4.35
CA THR A 53 4.62 4.71 -4.35
C THR A 53 4.04 3.30 -4.52
N LEU A 54 3.10 2.93 -3.66
CA LEU A 54 2.23 1.76 -3.84
C LEU A 54 0.85 2.25 -4.22
N SER A 55 0.43 1.96 -5.44
CA SER A 55 -0.92 2.24 -5.89
C SER A 55 -1.79 1.00 -5.77
N ILE A 56 -2.95 1.15 -5.14
CA ILE A 56 -3.98 0.12 -5.09
C ILE A 56 -5.19 0.68 -5.84
N SER A 57 -5.33 0.25 -7.08
CA SER A 57 -6.51 0.53 -7.91
C SER A 57 -7.30 -0.75 -8.08
N ASN A 58 -8.46 -0.86 -7.45
CA ASN A 58 -9.30 -2.05 -7.57
C ASN A 58 -10.77 -1.70 -7.31
N GLU A 59 -11.62 -1.91 -8.32
CA GLU A 59 -13.04 -1.55 -8.25
C GLU A 59 -13.86 -2.42 -7.30
N THR A 60 -13.41 -3.66 -7.06
CA THR A 60 -14.15 -4.64 -6.24
C THR A 60 -13.69 -4.70 -4.79
N LEU A 61 -12.58 -4.03 -4.47
CA LEU A 61 -11.98 -4.07 -3.14
C LEU A 61 -12.86 -3.32 -2.15
N VAL A 62 -13.37 -4.03 -1.15
CA VAL A 62 -14.26 -3.53 -0.11
C VAL A 62 -13.52 -3.37 1.21
N ASN A 63 -12.54 -4.24 1.49
CA ASN A 63 -11.77 -4.23 2.73
C ASN A 63 -10.27 -4.20 2.43
N LEU A 64 -9.58 -3.20 2.97
CA LEU A 64 -8.12 -3.08 2.92
C LEU A 64 -7.57 -2.99 4.34
N THR A 65 -6.63 -3.87 4.66
CA THR A 65 -5.82 -3.80 5.88
C THR A 65 -4.36 -3.79 5.51
N MET A 66 -3.66 -2.74 5.91
CA MET A 66 -2.22 -2.62 5.84
C MET A 66 -1.70 -2.62 7.27
N ASP A 67 -1.02 -3.70 7.65
CA ASP A 67 -0.54 -3.90 9.00
C ASP A 67 0.99 -4.06 9.01
N LYS A 68 1.62 -3.39 9.96
CA LYS A 68 3.07 -3.23 10.13
C LYS A 68 3.76 -2.58 8.92
N ASN A 69 4.76 -1.77 9.25
CA ASN A 69 5.47 -0.87 8.34
C ASN A 69 5.74 -1.50 6.96
N ILE A 70 5.17 -0.91 5.91
CA ILE A 70 5.67 -1.17 4.57
C ILE A 70 7.00 -0.41 4.42
N TYR A 71 8.13 -1.10 4.56
CA TYR A 71 9.45 -0.47 4.48
C TYR A 71 9.70 0.14 3.10
N ASN A 72 10.38 1.30 3.08
CA ASN A 72 10.69 2.08 1.88
C ASN A 72 9.47 2.57 1.09
N LEU A 73 8.29 2.59 1.71
CA LEU A 73 7.09 3.16 1.14
C LEU A 73 6.85 4.55 1.70
N TYR A 74 6.85 5.56 0.81
CA TYR A 74 6.55 6.94 1.18
C TYR A 74 5.12 7.31 0.84
N ASN A 75 4.60 6.82 -0.29
CA ASN A 75 3.28 7.19 -0.76
C ASN A 75 2.40 5.96 -0.96
N ILE A 76 1.19 5.98 -0.40
CA ILE A 76 0.13 5.02 -0.67
C ILE A 76 -0.96 5.76 -1.41
N ASP A 77 -1.29 5.31 -2.61
CA ASP A 77 -2.33 5.90 -3.43
C ASP A 77 -3.49 4.91 -3.63
N LEU A 78 -4.69 5.32 -3.21
CA LEU A 78 -5.88 4.48 -3.24
C LEU A 78 -6.86 4.96 -4.32
N SER A 79 -7.14 4.10 -5.29
CA SER A 79 -8.18 4.31 -6.32
C SER A 79 -9.17 3.15 -6.27
N THR A 80 -9.91 3.05 -5.16
CA THR A 80 -10.77 1.91 -4.83
C THR A 80 -12.19 2.40 -4.51
N PRO A 81 -13.04 2.62 -5.52
CA PRO A 81 -14.35 3.27 -5.35
C PRO A 81 -15.33 2.49 -4.47
N SER A 82 -15.15 1.17 -4.31
CA SER A 82 -16.00 0.32 -3.48
C SER A 82 -15.44 0.09 -2.07
N LEU A 83 -14.31 0.72 -1.73
CA LEU A 83 -13.65 0.50 -0.44
C LEU A 83 -14.53 1.03 0.68
N CYS A 84 -14.94 0.14 1.58
CA CYS A 84 -15.80 0.44 2.72
C CYS A 84 -15.03 0.46 4.04
N LYS A 85 -13.97 -0.36 4.15
CA LYS A 85 -13.13 -0.46 5.33
C LYS A 85 -11.66 -0.30 4.96
N PHE A 86 -11.00 0.65 5.61
CA PHE A 86 -9.57 0.86 5.51
C PHE A 86 -8.94 0.85 6.90
N VAL A 87 -7.95 -0.01 7.09
CA VAL A 87 -7.13 -0.06 8.29
C VAL A 87 -5.68 0.09 7.89
N PHE A 88 -4.99 1.04 8.48
CA PHE A 88 -3.59 1.33 8.20
C PHE A 88 -2.79 1.43 9.49
N THR A 89 -1.71 0.66 9.56
CA THR A 89 -0.68 0.76 10.61
C THR A 89 0.66 0.99 9.93
N GLY A 90 1.28 2.14 10.19
CA GLY A 90 2.50 2.56 9.49
C GLY A 90 3.26 3.65 10.22
N SER A 91 4.16 4.32 9.51
CA SER A 91 5.01 5.38 10.07
C SER A 91 4.50 6.78 9.72
N HIS A 92 4.75 7.76 10.59
CA HIS A 92 4.24 9.14 10.44
C HIS A 92 4.70 9.90 9.17
N TYR A 93 5.78 9.47 8.52
CA TYR A 93 6.28 10.08 7.29
C TYR A 93 5.61 9.52 6.02
N GLN A 94 4.71 8.53 6.14
CA GLN A 94 4.02 7.94 5.02
C GLN A 94 2.80 8.79 4.64
N ASN A 95 2.70 9.14 3.37
CA ASN A 95 1.59 9.90 2.81
C ASN A 95 0.52 8.95 2.29
N LEU A 96 -0.73 9.22 2.67
CA LEU A 96 -1.90 8.49 2.21
C LEU A 96 -2.70 9.42 1.29
N SER A 97 -2.77 9.09 0.00
CA SER A 97 -3.66 9.72 -0.96
C SER A 97 -4.77 8.76 -1.37
N GLY A 98 -5.93 9.31 -1.71
CA GLY A 98 -7.03 8.51 -2.21
C GLY A 98 -7.98 9.33 -3.05
N SER A 99 -8.47 8.72 -4.12
CA SER A 99 -9.56 9.25 -4.95
C SER A 99 -10.79 8.35 -4.79
N ASN A 100 -11.98 8.91 -4.99
CA ASN A 100 -13.25 8.18 -4.93
C ASN A 100 -13.51 7.44 -3.60
N ALA A 101 -13.22 8.11 -2.48
CA ALA A 101 -13.41 7.59 -1.13
C ALA A 101 -14.87 7.64 -0.61
N SER A 102 -15.87 7.87 -1.47
CA SER A 102 -17.27 8.07 -1.07
C SER A 102 -17.92 6.85 -0.40
N SER A 103 -17.40 5.65 -0.67
CA SER A 103 -17.90 4.40 -0.07
C SER A 103 -17.31 4.08 1.30
N LEU A 104 -16.28 4.80 1.75
CA LEU A 104 -15.62 4.52 3.03
C LEU A 104 -16.58 4.76 4.20
N LYS A 105 -16.72 3.74 5.04
CA LYS A 105 -17.55 3.77 6.26
C LYS A 105 -16.69 3.65 7.51
N HIS A 106 -15.55 2.99 7.41
CA HIS A 106 -14.67 2.70 8.54
C HIS A 106 -13.22 2.95 8.17
N VAL A 107 -12.55 3.81 8.94
CA VAL A 107 -11.15 4.17 8.75
C VAL A 107 -10.43 4.15 10.11
N ASP A 108 -9.47 3.24 10.26
CA ASP A 108 -8.56 3.22 11.41
C ASP A 108 -7.12 3.50 10.94
N ILE A 109 -6.47 4.48 11.56
CA ILE A 109 -5.09 4.88 11.24
C ILE A 109 -4.26 4.86 12.52
N TYR A 110 -3.22 4.03 12.51
CA TYR A 110 -2.24 3.89 13.58
C TYR A 110 -0.87 4.30 13.05
N ALA A 111 -0.43 5.52 13.36
CA ALA A 111 0.87 6.03 12.94
C ALA A 111 1.88 5.89 14.10
N HIS A 112 2.94 5.14 13.87
CA HIS A 112 4.08 5.08 14.75
C HIS A 112 4.93 6.34 14.57
N VAL A 113 5.08 7.10 15.66
CA VAL A 113 6.09 8.15 15.76
C VAL A 113 7.41 7.44 16.02
N VAL A 114 8.19 7.23 14.96
CA VAL A 114 9.58 6.80 15.10
C VAL A 114 10.35 8.03 15.60
N PRO A 115 10.91 8.03 16.82
CA PRO A 115 11.79 9.12 17.22
C PRO A 115 12.96 9.18 16.24
N PHE A 116 13.21 10.36 15.68
CA PHE A 116 14.24 10.61 14.66
C PHE A 116 15.51 9.78 14.91
N SER A 117 15.71 8.73 14.12
CA SER A 117 17.04 8.14 13.94
C SER A 117 17.69 8.85 12.75
N GLU A 118 19.00 9.13 12.85
CA GLU A 118 19.80 9.94 11.92
C GLU A 118 19.74 9.48 10.45
N ASP A 119 19.24 8.27 10.17
CA ASP A 119 19.09 7.68 8.83
C ASP A 119 17.83 8.13 8.06
N SER A 120 17.19 9.23 8.47
CA SER A 120 16.06 9.78 7.71
C SER A 120 16.56 10.34 6.35
N PRO A 121 15.93 10.00 5.20
CA PRO A 121 16.39 10.41 3.87
C PRO A 121 16.43 11.93 3.68
N TYR A 122 15.72 12.68 4.51
CA TYR A 122 15.74 14.14 4.55
C TYR A 122 17.12 14.71 4.94
N PHE A 123 18.02 13.91 5.52
CA PHE A 123 19.39 14.34 5.84
C PHE A 123 20.38 14.15 4.70
N HIS A 124 20.09 13.31 3.70
CA HIS A 124 21.00 13.14 2.56
C HIS A 124 20.96 14.31 1.55
N SER A 125 19.98 15.22 1.65
CA SER A 125 19.91 16.43 0.82
C SER A 125 20.53 17.68 1.44
N ALA A 126 21.14 17.58 2.63
CA ALA A 126 21.85 18.68 3.28
C ALA A 126 23.36 18.38 3.38
N GLY A 127 23.99 18.11 2.23
CA GLY A 127 25.45 18.06 2.11
C GLY A 127 26.00 19.41 1.68
N TYR A 128 26.83 20.01 2.53
CA TYR A 128 27.70 21.16 2.27
C TYR A 128 28.68 20.90 1.12
#